data_AF-A0A846HZX5-F1
#
_entry.id   AF-A0A846HZX5-F1
#
_cell.length_a   1.000
_cell.length_b   1.000
_cell.length_c   1.000
_cell.angle_alpha   90.00
_cell.angle_beta   90.00
_cell.angle_gamma   90.00
#
_symmetry.space_group_name_H-M   'P 1'
#
loop_
_entity.id
_entity.type
_entity.pdbx_description
1 polymer ?
#
loop_
_entity_poly.entity_id
_entity_poly.type
_entity_poly.pdbx_seq_one_letter_code
_entity_poly.pdbx_strand_id
1 'polypeptide(L)'
;MTDRPPPKLRSDQADGHRKRRRTPKPVVADPNDERHLASRTDPGTPNRASKSASELSDWAEEIYTAPPDSQGRHDVDAKVTVSTRLRKPRVHLMAPTTVAHIDLKRYMGRWYEIARLPYFTQRRCTQDVTADYLLGEDGMVYVTNRCTHADGGLGTAQGIARVTDRNSNSRFEISFRMLYGVHVLWDHYWVIGLGADYEYALVGQPSRRRGWVLARDPQPAEALVEQWLAEFADKGFPAQAFERTRQTAQLN
;
A
#
# COMPACT_ATOMS: atom_id res chain seq x y z
N MET A 1 -42.44 37.53 -20.34
CA MET A 1 -43.75 37.70 -21.03
C MET A 1 -43.47 37.40 -22.49
N THR A 2 -43.91 36.31 -23.10
CA THR A 2 -45.25 35.72 -23.07
C THR A 2 -45.20 34.20 -23.19
N ASP A 3 -46.03 33.61 -22.34
CA ASP A 3 -46.41 32.22 -22.19
C ASP A 3 -47.32 31.76 -23.36
N ARG A 4 -47.15 30.54 -23.88
CA ARG A 4 -48.19 29.86 -24.67
C ARG A 4 -48.18 28.35 -24.38
N PRO A 5 -49.36 27.71 -24.34
CA PRO A 5 -49.67 26.57 -23.50
C PRO A 5 -49.58 25.23 -24.27
N PRO A 6 -49.67 24.08 -23.57
CA PRO A 6 -49.55 22.77 -24.19
C PRO A 6 -50.88 22.29 -24.79
N PRO A 7 -50.88 21.50 -25.89
CA PRO A 7 -52.08 20.81 -26.33
C PRO A 7 -52.34 19.54 -25.50
N LYS A 8 -53.60 19.41 -25.05
CA LYS A 8 -54.16 18.27 -24.33
C LYS A 8 -54.58 17.12 -25.25
N LEU A 9 -54.56 15.93 -24.65
CA LEU A 9 -55.00 14.61 -25.11
C LEU A 9 -56.36 14.52 -25.80
N ARG A 10 -56.50 13.52 -26.69
CA ARG A 10 -57.73 12.71 -26.76
C ARG A 10 -57.44 11.24 -27.04
N SER A 11 -58.12 10.42 -26.26
CA SER A 11 -58.22 8.97 -26.22
C SER A 11 -59.06 8.39 -27.36
N ASP A 12 -58.84 7.11 -27.70
CA ASP A 12 -59.84 6.02 -27.70
C ASP A 12 -59.08 4.70 -27.95
N GLN A 13 -59.12 3.75 -26.99
CA GLN A 13 -59.88 2.48 -27.03
C GLN A 13 -59.56 1.58 -28.24
N ALA A 14 -59.42 0.26 -28.16
CA ALA A 14 -59.27 -0.78 -27.16
C ALA A 14 -59.03 -2.06 -27.99
N ASP A 15 -58.19 -3.01 -27.57
CA ASP A 15 -58.60 -4.42 -27.52
C ASP A 15 -57.50 -5.32 -26.95
N GLY A 16 -57.92 -6.12 -25.98
CA GLY A 16 -57.04 -6.96 -25.18
C GLY A 16 -56.71 -8.29 -25.85
N HIS A 17 -55.61 -8.90 -25.41
CA HIS A 17 -55.55 -10.35 -25.17
C HIS A 17 -54.52 -10.69 -24.09
N ARG A 18 -55.04 -11.19 -22.98
CA ARG A 18 -54.32 -11.56 -21.75
C ARG A 18 -53.79 -12.99 -21.90
N LYS A 19 -52.47 -13.19 -22.07
CA LYS A 19 -51.83 -14.50 -21.85
C LYS A 19 -51.17 -14.53 -20.46
N ARG A 20 -51.77 -15.28 -19.56
CA ARG A 20 -51.26 -15.61 -18.22
C ARG A 20 -49.97 -16.44 -18.36
N ARG A 21 -48.83 -15.92 -17.89
CA ARG A 21 -47.63 -16.73 -17.66
C ARG A 21 -47.67 -17.30 -16.24
N ARG A 22 -47.65 -18.62 -16.15
CA ARG A 22 -47.58 -19.41 -14.93
C ARG A 22 -46.17 -19.31 -14.33
N THR A 23 -46.10 -19.06 -13.03
CA THR A 23 -44.88 -19.19 -12.22
C THR A 23 -44.55 -20.68 -12.00
N PRO A 24 -43.27 -21.10 -12.07
CA PRO A 24 -42.89 -22.49 -11.80
C PRO A 24 -42.88 -22.77 -10.29
N LYS A 25 -43.40 -23.94 -9.89
CA LYS A 25 -43.30 -24.51 -8.54
C LYS A 25 -41.86 -24.98 -8.24
N PRO A 26 -41.44 -25.01 -6.96
CA PRO A 26 -40.14 -25.54 -6.58
C PRO A 26 -40.10 -27.06 -6.72
N VAL A 27 -39.03 -27.58 -7.31
CA VAL A 27 -38.73 -29.01 -7.42
C VAL A 27 -38.00 -29.42 -6.13
N VAL A 28 -38.58 -30.35 -5.40
CA VAL A 28 -37.97 -31.03 -4.25
C VAL A 28 -37.07 -32.14 -4.80
N ALA A 29 -35.81 -32.17 -4.40
CA ALA A 29 -34.85 -33.21 -4.79
C ALA A 29 -35.08 -34.50 -4.00
N ASP A 30 -35.10 -35.64 -4.70
CA ASP A 30 -35.16 -36.99 -4.15
C ASP A 30 -33.75 -37.41 -3.67
N PRO A 31 -33.56 -37.90 -2.42
CA PRO A 31 -32.23 -38.14 -1.87
C PRO A 31 -31.54 -39.43 -2.32
N ASN A 32 -32.09 -40.22 -3.26
CA ASN A 32 -31.63 -41.60 -3.47
C ASN A 32 -31.51 -42.07 -4.94
N ASP A 33 -31.10 -41.19 -5.87
CA ASP A 33 -30.80 -41.62 -7.24
C ASP A 33 -29.29 -41.84 -7.46
N GLU A 34 -28.83 -43.04 -7.07
CA GLU A 34 -27.57 -43.60 -7.52
C GLU A 34 -27.80 -44.35 -8.85
N ARG A 35 -27.32 -43.79 -9.97
CA ARG A 35 -26.62 -44.54 -11.05
C ARG A 35 -26.25 -43.69 -12.28
N HIS A 36 -24.99 -43.91 -12.68
CA HIS A 36 -24.38 -43.71 -14.01
C HIS A 36 -23.89 -42.31 -14.39
N LEU A 37 -22.57 -42.10 -14.33
CA LEU A 37 -21.74 -42.24 -15.54
C LEU A 37 -20.24 -42.35 -15.21
N ALA A 38 -19.60 -43.31 -15.87
CA ALA A 38 -18.17 -43.54 -15.85
C ALA A 38 -17.41 -42.54 -16.76
N SER A 39 -16.20 -42.19 -16.31
CA SER A 39 -14.97 -42.02 -17.09
C SER A 39 -15.00 -41.19 -18.37
N ARG A 40 -14.51 -39.95 -18.27
CA ARG A 40 -13.74 -39.27 -19.34
C ARG A 40 -12.74 -38.30 -18.72
N THR A 41 -11.47 -38.52 -19.03
CA THR A 41 -10.32 -37.66 -18.70
C THR A 41 -10.33 -36.37 -19.52
N ASP A 42 -9.98 -35.25 -18.90
CA ASP A 42 -9.37 -34.11 -19.61
C ASP A 42 -8.21 -33.55 -18.75
N PRO A 43 -7.00 -33.34 -19.32
CA PRO A 43 -5.85 -32.84 -18.61
C PRO A 43 -5.77 -31.30 -18.71
N GLY A 44 -5.46 -30.64 -17.60
CA GLY A 44 -4.95 -29.27 -17.62
C GLY A 44 -5.93 -28.21 -17.13
N THR A 45 -5.98 -28.04 -15.81
CA THR A 45 -6.24 -26.72 -15.20
C THR A 45 -5.36 -26.62 -13.96
N PRO A 46 -4.37 -25.70 -13.89
CA PRO A 46 -3.58 -25.55 -12.69
C PRO A 46 -4.50 -25.00 -11.60
N ASN A 47 -4.70 -25.83 -10.59
CA ASN A 47 -5.48 -25.56 -9.39
C ASN A 47 -4.91 -24.31 -8.70
N ARG A 48 -5.64 -23.19 -8.71
CA ARG A 48 -5.28 -21.99 -7.94
C ARG A 48 -5.56 -22.28 -6.47
N ALA A 49 -4.64 -23.00 -5.84
CA ALA A 49 -4.67 -23.27 -4.41
C ALA A 49 -4.68 -21.93 -3.66
N SER A 50 -5.73 -21.69 -2.89
CA SER A 50 -5.76 -20.65 -1.87
C SER A 50 -4.71 -21.01 -0.82
N LYS A 51 -3.61 -20.27 -0.79
CA LYS A 51 -2.56 -20.45 0.21
C LYS A 51 -3.12 -20.15 1.61
N SER A 52 -2.74 -20.98 2.58
CA SER A 52 -3.21 -20.88 3.95
C SER A 52 -2.51 -19.76 4.72
N ALA A 53 -3.14 -19.26 5.78
CA ALA A 53 -2.64 -18.15 6.59
C ALA A 53 -1.27 -18.40 7.25
N SER A 54 -0.82 -19.66 7.37
CA SER A 54 0.50 -20.03 7.91
C SER A 54 1.65 -19.85 6.92
N GLU A 55 1.38 -19.87 5.61
CA GLU A 55 2.41 -19.59 4.59
C GLU A 55 2.70 -18.09 4.46
N LEU A 56 1.89 -17.22 5.07
CA LEU A 56 2.09 -15.76 5.08
C LEU A 56 3.00 -15.30 6.24
N SER A 57 3.23 -16.13 7.27
CA SER A 57 4.03 -15.73 8.44
C SER A 57 5.54 -15.80 8.23
N ASP A 58 6.01 -16.70 7.37
CA ASP A 58 7.46 -16.93 7.21
C ASP A 58 8.12 -15.95 6.20
N TRP A 59 7.31 -15.29 5.37
CA TRP A 59 7.77 -14.35 4.32
C TRP A 59 7.62 -12.87 4.70
N ALA A 60 7.00 -12.58 5.86
CA ALA A 60 6.60 -11.23 6.23
C ALA A 60 7.78 -10.32 6.64
N GLU A 61 8.97 -10.88 6.86
CA GLU A 61 9.99 -10.23 7.69
C GLU A 61 11.34 -10.00 6.98
N GLU A 62 11.60 -10.54 5.78
CA GLU A 62 12.97 -10.56 5.23
C GLU A 62 13.57 -9.17 4.96
N ILE A 63 12.79 -8.25 4.38
CA ILE A 63 13.26 -6.87 4.13
C ILE A 63 13.54 -6.13 5.44
N TYR A 64 12.83 -6.46 6.52
CA TYR A 64 12.90 -5.67 7.74
C TYR A 64 13.64 -6.34 8.89
N THR A 65 13.95 -7.64 8.83
CA THR A 65 14.69 -8.36 9.88
C THR A 65 16.14 -7.88 9.93
N ALA A 66 16.67 -7.68 11.14
CA ALA A 66 18.09 -7.43 11.31
C ALA A 66 18.89 -8.63 10.77
N PRO A 67 20.01 -8.45 10.05
CA PRO A 67 20.87 -9.58 9.70
C PRO A 67 21.25 -10.36 10.96
N PRO A 68 21.43 -11.69 10.86
CA PRO A 68 21.99 -12.46 11.96
C PRO A 68 23.32 -11.82 12.36
N ASP A 69 23.50 -11.66 13.67
CA ASP A 69 24.68 -11.06 14.27
C ASP A 69 25.94 -11.73 13.72
N SER A 70 26.73 -11.00 12.94
CA SER A 70 28.12 -11.38 12.70
C SER A 70 28.85 -11.17 14.02
N GLN A 71 28.99 -12.25 14.77
CA GLN A 71 29.68 -12.35 16.05
C GLN A 71 31.01 -11.59 16.04
N GLY A 72 31.24 -10.80 17.09
CA GLY A 72 32.55 -10.24 17.40
C GLY A 72 32.57 -8.74 17.68
N ARG A 73 31.80 -8.26 18.66
CA ARG A 73 32.12 -6.99 19.32
C ARG A 73 32.55 -7.27 20.74
N HIS A 74 33.87 -7.35 20.92
CA HIS A 74 34.53 -7.37 22.21
C HIS A 74 34.12 -6.15 23.03
N ASP A 75 33.88 -6.43 24.31
CA ASP A 75 33.67 -5.49 25.39
C ASP A 75 34.76 -4.42 25.36
N VAL A 76 34.37 -3.17 25.10
CA VAL A 76 35.25 -2.00 25.22
C VAL A 76 34.71 -1.15 26.33
N ASP A 77 35.48 -1.12 27.42
CA ASP A 77 35.29 -0.26 28.58
C ASP A 77 34.82 1.14 28.16
N ALA A 78 33.57 1.44 28.48
CA ALA A 78 32.95 2.71 28.16
C ALA A 78 33.58 3.82 29.02
N LYS A 79 34.63 4.45 28.50
CA LYS A 79 35.24 5.64 29.11
C LYS A 79 34.30 6.84 28.92
N VAL A 80 33.55 7.18 29.97
CA VAL A 80 32.66 8.34 29.98
C VAL A 80 33.48 9.63 29.87
N THR A 81 33.46 10.26 28.70
CA THR A 81 34.03 11.59 28.48
C THR A 81 32.90 12.61 28.52
N VAL A 82 32.86 13.45 29.56
CA VAL A 82 31.89 14.55 29.67
C VAL A 82 32.34 15.68 28.74
N SER A 83 31.66 15.85 27.61
CA SER A 83 31.90 17.01 26.73
C SER A 83 31.08 18.20 27.22
N THR A 84 31.74 19.33 27.47
CA THR A 84 31.11 20.63 27.80
C THR A 84 30.61 21.40 26.57
N ARG A 85 30.51 20.74 25.40
CA ARG A 85 29.95 21.37 24.20
C ARG A 85 28.48 21.71 24.43
N LEU A 86 28.16 23.00 24.37
CA LEU A 86 26.79 23.51 24.27
C LEU A 86 26.03 22.72 23.21
N ARG A 87 25.00 21.98 23.64
CA ARG A 87 24.11 21.25 22.74
C ARG A 87 23.45 22.29 21.82
N LYS A 88 23.50 22.06 20.50
CA LYS A 88 22.72 22.86 19.54
C LYS A 88 21.26 22.93 20.04
N PRO A 89 20.62 24.11 20.01
CA PRO A 89 19.23 24.22 20.45
C PRO A 89 18.39 23.21 19.69
N ARG A 90 17.61 22.40 20.43
CA ARG A 90 16.55 21.58 19.85
C ARG A 90 15.47 22.54 19.38
N VAL A 91 15.61 23.04 18.16
CA VAL A 91 14.48 23.65 17.46
C VAL A 91 13.40 22.56 17.41
N HIS A 92 12.33 22.75 18.17
CA HIS A 92 11.13 21.93 18.04
C HIS A 92 10.53 22.28 16.68
N LEU A 93 11.05 21.65 15.62
CA LEU A 93 10.39 21.65 14.34
C LEU A 93 9.02 21.04 14.57
N MET A 94 7.96 21.83 14.39
CA MET A 94 6.61 21.29 14.40
C MET A 94 6.53 20.15 13.39
N ALA A 95 5.66 19.17 13.66
CA ALA A 95 5.47 18.05 12.74
C ALA A 95 5.12 18.57 11.32
N PRO A 96 5.57 17.91 10.25
CA PRO A 96 5.33 18.39 8.90
C PRO A 96 3.83 18.37 8.59
N THR A 97 3.38 19.37 7.84
CA THR A 97 2.01 19.44 7.33
C THR A 97 1.76 18.27 6.38
N THR A 98 0.61 17.61 6.54
CA THR A 98 0.14 16.53 5.66
C THR A 98 -0.84 17.05 4.63
N VAL A 99 -1.10 16.27 3.59
CA VAL A 99 -2.11 16.63 2.57
C VAL A 99 -3.50 16.75 3.19
N ALA A 100 -4.35 17.61 2.62
CA ALA A 100 -5.64 17.94 3.21
C ALA A 100 -6.61 16.76 3.27
N HIS A 101 -6.60 15.89 2.25
CA HIS A 101 -7.43 14.70 2.20
C HIS A 101 -6.84 13.63 1.28
N ILE A 102 -7.10 12.36 1.58
CA ILE A 102 -6.81 11.20 0.74
C ILE A 102 -8.09 10.38 0.54
N ASP A 103 -8.52 10.25 -0.71
CA ASP A 103 -9.34 9.11 -1.15
C ASP A 103 -8.51 7.82 -1.07
N LEU A 104 -8.81 6.99 -0.06
CA LEU A 104 -8.12 5.73 0.18
C LEU A 104 -8.22 4.78 -1.03
N LYS A 105 -9.36 4.73 -1.72
CA LYS A 105 -9.55 3.79 -2.85
C LYS A 105 -8.61 4.13 -4.00
N ARG A 106 -8.43 5.42 -4.30
CA ARG A 106 -7.48 5.88 -5.32
C ARG A 106 -6.02 5.69 -4.91
N TYR A 107 -5.74 5.66 -3.61
CA TYR A 107 -4.38 5.43 -3.09
C TYR A 107 -3.93 3.97 -3.18
N MET A 108 -4.88 3.02 -3.26
CA MET A 108 -4.57 1.59 -3.33
C MET A 108 -3.83 1.20 -4.61
N GLY A 109 -3.38 -0.06 -4.67
CA GLY A 109 -2.59 -0.60 -5.78
C GLY A 109 -1.09 -0.38 -5.60
N ARG A 110 -0.35 -0.56 -6.69
CA ARG A 110 1.11 -0.54 -6.70
C ARG A 110 1.69 0.86 -6.74
N TRP A 111 2.69 1.08 -5.92
CA TRP A 111 3.60 2.23 -5.98
C TRP A 111 5.04 1.75 -6.15
N TYR A 112 5.82 2.49 -6.91
CA TYR A 112 7.26 2.31 -7.06
C TYR A 112 7.98 3.28 -6.14
N GLU A 113 8.93 2.79 -5.34
CA GLU A 113 9.83 3.66 -4.57
C GLU A 113 10.86 4.24 -5.53
N ILE A 114 10.86 5.57 -5.64
CA ILE A 114 11.72 6.32 -6.56
C ILE A 114 12.93 6.87 -5.81
N ALA A 115 12.75 7.26 -4.54
CA ALA A 115 13.82 7.65 -3.66
C ALA A 115 13.41 7.47 -2.21
N ARG A 116 14.38 7.33 -1.32
CA ARG A 116 14.14 7.25 0.13
C ARG A 116 15.24 7.92 0.93
N LEU A 117 14.93 8.30 2.16
CA LEU A 117 15.98 8.53 3.16
C LEU A 117 16.58 7.18 3.61
N PRO A 118 17.89 7.13 3.91
CA PRO A 118 18.57 5.89 4.30
C PRO A 118 17.86 5.22 5.47
N TYR A 119 17.40 3.99 5.24
CA TYR A 119 16.72 3.20 6.26
C TYR A 119 17.42 1.85 6.42
N PHE A 120 18.01 1.64 7.60
CA PHE A 120 18.87 0.49 7.88
C PHE A 120 18.24 -0.85 7.55
N THR A 121 16.95 -1.03 7.82
CA THR A 121 16.25 -2.29 7.55
C THR A 121 16.15 -2.54 6.05
N GLN A 122 15.81 -1.54 5.24
CA GLN A 122 15.73 -1.67 3.78
C GLN A 122 17.09 -1.76 3.05
N ARG A 123 18.22 -1.83 3.77
CA ARG A 123 19.56 -1.81 3.16
C ARG A 123 19.86 -2.98 2.22
N ARG A 124 19.12 -4.08 2.33
CA ARG A 124 19.26 -5.24 1.43
C ARG A 124 18.58 -5.00 0.08
N CYS A 125 17.58 -4.13 0.03
CA CYS A 125 16.90 -3.75 -1.20
C CYS A 125 17.76 -2.78 -2.00
N THR A 126 18.25 -3.23 -3.16
CA THR A 126 19.12 -2.45 -4.04
C THR A 126 18.36 -1.83 -5.22
N GLN A 127 17.29 -2.49 -5.68
CA GLN A 127 16.48 -2.03 -6.81
C GLN A 127 15.07 -2.65 -6.80
N ASP A 128 14.24 -2.19 -7.74
CA ASP A 128 12.89 -2.71 -8.03
C ASP A 128 11.96 -2.71 -6.81
N VAL A 129 12.10 -1.69 -5.96
CA VAL A 129 11.34 -1.60 -4.72
C VAL A 129 9.92 -1.15 -5.01
N THR A 130 8.93 -1.93 -4.59
CA THR A 130 7.51 -1.62 -4.76
C THR A 130 6.76 -1.76 -3.44
N ALA A 131 5.68 -1.00 -3.30
CA ALA A 131 4.69 -1.14 -2.25
C ALA A 131 3.29 -1.36 -2.87
N ASP A 132 2.69 -2.52 -2.61
CA ASP A 132 1.32 -2.84 -3.01
C ASP A 132 0.37 -2.61 -1.83
N TYR A 133 -0.62 -1.73 -1.99
CA TYR A 133 -1.61 -1.41 -0.96
C TYR A 133 -2.99 -1.99 -1.31
N LEU A 134 -3.63 -2.64 -0.35
CA LEU A 134 -4.98 -3.19 -0.47
C LEU A 134 -5.84 -2.76 0.72
N LEU A 135 -7.00 -2.14 0.45
CA LEU A 135 -7.95 -1.76 1.48
C LEU A 135 -8.83 -2.97 1.85
N GLY A 136 -8.76 -3.40 3.10
CA GLY A 136 -9.57 -4.47 3.66
C GLY A 136 -10.99 -4.04 4.00
N GLU A 137 -11.88 -5.03 4.11
CA GLU A 137 -13.26 -4.82 4.59
C GLU A 137 -13.30 -4.42 6.08
N ASP A 138 -12.24 -4.76 6.84
CA ASP A 138 -12.03 -4.36 8.23
C ASP A 138 -11.58 -2.89 8.39
N GLY A 139 -11.35 -2.19 7.26
CA GLY A 139 -10.87 -0.81 7.24
C GLY A 139 -9.37 -0.66 7.44
N MET A 140 -8.61 -1.77 7.50
CA MET A 140 -7.15 -1.76 7.52
C MET A 140 -6.61 -1.73 6.09
N VAL A 141 -5.39 -1.24 5.93
CA VAL A 141 -4.65 -1.31 4.67
C VAL A 141 -3.60 -2.40 4.78
N TYR A 142 -3.71 -3.45 3.97
CA TYR A 142 -2.68 -4.46 3.85
C TYR A 142 -1.59 -3.96 2.91
N VAL A 143 -0.33 -4.16 3.33
CA VAL A 143 0.85 -3.64 2.63
C VAL A 143 1.76 -4.81 2.28
N THR A 144 2.12 -4.93 1.01
CA THR A 144 3.17 -5.86 0.56
C THR A 144 4.29 -5.07 -0.09
N ASN A 145 5.46 -5.07 0.55
CA ASN A 145 6.67 -4.51 -0.03
C ASN A 145 7.48 -5.62 -0.71
N ARG A 146 8.07 -5.31 -1.86
CA ARG A 146 8.99 -6.19 -2.59
C ARG A 146 10.22 -5.43 -3.03
N CYS A 147 11.33 -6.12 -3.21
CA CYS A 147 12.53 -5.57 -3.81
C CYS A 147 13.46 -6.66 -4.35
N THR A 148 14.44 -6.26 -5.15
CA THR A 148 15.56 -7.12 -5.54
C THR A 148 16.78 -6.79 -4.68
N HIS A 149 17.49 -7.83 -4.22
CA HIS A 149 18.74 -7.75 -3.49
C HIS A 149 19.95 -7.64 -4.42
N ALA A 150 21.13 -7.35 -3.86
CA ALA A 150 22.38 -7.24 -4.63
C ALA A 150 22.78 -8.53 -5.36
N ASP A 151 22.41 -9.69 -4.82
CA ASP A 151 22.65 -11.02 -5.38
C ASP A 151 21.57 -11.47 -6.37
N GLY A 152 20.57 -10.62 -6.65
CA GLY A 152 19.42 -10.93 -7.49
C GLY A 152 18.30 -11.67 -6.75
N GLY A 153 18.45 -11.97 -5.46
CA GLY A 153 17.38 -12.51 -4.62
C GLY A 153 16.19 -11.54 -4.51
N LEU A 154 14.99 -12.08 -4.29
CA LEU A 154 13.79 -11.27 -4.09
C LEU A 154 13.48 -11.16 -2.61
N GLY A 155 13.42 -9.93 -2.10
CA GLY A 155 12.93 -9.62 -0.77
C GLY A 155 11.42 -9.36 -0.79
N THR A 156 10.70 -9.83 0.22
CA THR A 156 9.30 -9.48 0.47
C THR A 156 9.11 -9.12 1.95
N ALA A 157 8.16 -8.22 2.22
CA ALA A 157 7.65 -7.98 3.57
C ALA A 157 6.17 -7.64 3.53
N GLN A 158 5.44 -8.14 4.52
CA GLN A 158 4.00 -7.95 4.64
C GLN A 158 3.68 -7.24 5.95
N GLY A 159 2.75 -6.29 5.88
CA GLY A 159 2.37 -5.49 7.02
C GLY A 159 0.94 -4.99 6.91
N ILE A 160 0.53 -4.26 7.93
CA ILE A 160 -0.77 -3.59 7.98
C ILE A 160 -0.58 -2.12 8.34
N ALA A 161 -1.47 -1.28 7.84
CA ALA A 161 -1.57 0.12 8.23
C ALA A 161 -2.99 0.46 8.64
N ARG A 162 -3.11 1.42 9.57
CA ARG A 162 -4.38 1.98 10.04
C ARG A 162 -4.36 3.49 9.93
N VAL A 163 -5.48 4.07 9.51
CA VAL A 163 -5.67 5.53 9.50
C VAL A 163 -5.77 6.04 10.94
N THR A 164 -4.95 7.02 11.29
CA THR A 164 -4.98 7.68 12.61
C THR A 164 -5.66 9.05 12.58
N ASP A 165 -5.76 9.68 11.41
CA ASP A 165 -6.58 10.88 11.19
C ASP A 165 -7.71 10.56 10.21
N ARG A 166 -8.91 10.31 10.75
CA ARG A 166 -10.10 9.95 9.95
C ARG A 166 -10.74 11.12 9.22
N ASN A 167 -10.34 12.36 9.49
CA ASN A 167 -10.88 13.52 8.79
C ASN A 167 -10.20 13.71 7.43
N SER A 168 -8.87 13.57 7.39
CA SER A 168 -8.09 13.72 6.17
C SER A 168 -7.67 12.39 5.53
N ASN A 169 -7.60 11.30 6.28
CA ASN A 169 -6.94 10.05 5.88
C ASN A 169 -5.46 10.24 5.49
N SER A 170 -4.80 11.34 5.87
CA SER A 170 -3.42 11.64 5.46
C SER A 170 -2.35 11.09 6.41
N ARG A 171 -2.76 10.55 7.56
CA ARG A 171 -1.87 10.01 8.60
C ARG A 171 -2.24 8.57 8.90
N PHE A 172 -1.21 7.74 8.89
CA PHE A 172 -1.31 6.33 9.18
C PHE A 172 -0.28 5.93 10.22
N GLU A 173 -0.58 4.81 10.88
CA GLU A 173 0.42 3.99 11.54
C GLU A 173 0.54 2.67 10.78
N ILE A 174 1.78 2.24 10.52
CA ILE A 174 2.10 1.02 9.79
C ILE A 174 2.94 0.08 10.66
N SER A 175 2.69 -1.23 10.57
CA SER A 175 3.46 -2.26 11.25
C SER A 175 3.76 -3.42 10.31
N PHE A 176 5.03 -3.83 10.28
CA PHE A 176 5.51 -5.04 9.60
C PHE A 176 5.92 -6.13 10.58
N ARG A 177 5.67 -5.94 11.89
CA ARG A 177 6.16 -6.82 12.95
C ARG A 177 5.02 -7.49 13.67
N MET A 178 5.07 -8.81 13.77
CA MET A 178 4.13 -9.58 14.58
C MET A 178 4.81 -10.22 15.79
N LEU A 179 4.15 -10.14 16.95
CA LEU A 179 4.56 -10.81 18.18
C LEU A 179 3.31 -11.45 18.81
N TYR A 180 3.34 -12.76 19.08
CA TYR A 180 2.20 -13.52 19.61
C TYR A 180 0.88 -13.33 18.83
N GLY A 181 0.97 -13.21 17.50
CA GLY A 181 -0.19 -13.04 16.62
C GLY A 181 -0.78 -11.63 16.59
N VAL A 182 -0.11 -10.64 17.19
CA VAL A 182 -0.52 -9.23 17.13
C VAL A 182 0.56 -8.34 16.51
N HIS A 183 0.13 -7.35 15.74
CA HIS A 183 1.03 -6.36 15.14
C HIS A 183 1.56 -5.37 16.20
N VAL A 184 2.88 -5.24 16.26
CA VAL A 184 3.62 -4.40 17.21
C VAL A 184 4.53 -3.42 16.48
N LEU A 185 5.19 -2.51 17.20
CA LEU A 185 6.15 -1.55 16.64
C LEU A 185 5.56 -0.71 15.49
N TRP A 186 4.42 -0.08 15.78
CA TRP A 186 3.75 0.83 14.88
C TRP A 186 4.60 2.06 14.58
N ASP A 187 4.65 2.42 13.31
CA ASP A 187 5.47 3.51 12.83
C ASP A 187 4.64 4.52 12.03
N HIS A 188 5.06 5.78 12.03
CA HIS A 188 4.33 6.82 11.33
C HIS A 188 4.53 6.74 9.82
N TYR A 189 3.42 6.82 9.09
CA TYR A 189 3.38 6.95 7.64
C TYR A 189 2.46 8.13 7.33
N TRP A 190 3.05 9.30 7.07
CA TRP A 190 2.31 10.54 6.84
C TRP A 190 2.50 10.96 5.40
N VAL A 191 1.41 11.15 4.67
CA VAL A 191 1.46 11.63 3.29
C VAL A 191 1.53 13.15 3.33
N ILE A 192 2.70 13.68 2.96
CA ILE A 192 3.03 15.11 3.06
C ILE A 192 2.90 15.85 1.73
N GLY A 193 2.86 15.12 0.62
CA GLY A 193 2.59 15.60 -0.74
C GLY A 193 1.90 14.50 -1.55
N LEU A 194 1.02 14.86 -2.46
CA LEU A 194 0.24 13.93 -3.28
C LEU A 194 -0.17 14.62 -4.58
N GLY A 195 0.08 13.98 -5.71
CA GLY A 195 -0.38 14.45 -7.01
C GLY A 195 -1.90 14.39 -7.14
N ALA A 196 -2.49 15.31 -7.90
CA ALA A 196 -3.95 15.42 -8.05
C ALA A 196 -4.57 14.14 -8.65
N ASP A 197 -3.80 13.43 -9.48
CA ASP A 197 -4.18 12.19 -10.14
C ASP A 197 -3.63 10.94 -9.44
N TYR A 198 -3.01 11.10 -8.27
CA TYR A 198 -2.35 10.02 -7.51
C TYR A 198 -1.17 9.41 -8.29
N GLU A 199 -0.53 10.22 -9.12
CA GLU A 199 0.63 9.87 -9.92
C GLU A 199 1.92 9.80 -9.09
N TYR A 200 1.99 10.58 -8.00
CA TYR A 200 3.07 10.56 -7.02
C TYR A 200 2.54 10.73 -5.58
N ALA A 201 3.28 10.23 -4.60
CA ALA A 201 3.05 10.45 -3.19
C ALA A 201 4.37 10.67 -2.45
N LEU A 202 4.43 11.70 -1.61
CA LEU A 202 5.56 11.97 -0.73
C LEU A 202 5.16 11.54 0.68
N VAL A 203 5.90 10.58 1.21
CA VAL A 203 5.63 10.01 2.53
C VAL A 203 6.76 10.42 3.46
N GLY A 204 6.42 10.89 4.65
CA GLY A 204 7.40 11.30 5.64
C GLY A 204 6.99 10.91 7.04
N GLN A 205 7.88 11.21 7.99
CA GLN A 205 7.64 11.05 9.40
C GLN A 205 7.78 12.36 10.16
N PRO A 206 7.14 12.49 11.34
CA PRO A 206 7.24 13.68 12.18
C PRO A 206 8.68 14.09 12.51
N SER A 207 9.53 13.10 12.73
CA SER A 207 10.95 13.30 13.05
C SER A 207 11.81 13.72 11.85
N ARG A 208 11.29 13.59 10.62
CA ARG A 208 11.99 13.85 9.36
C ARG A 208 13.22 12.99 9.11
N ARG A 209 13.35 11.88 9.87
CA ARG A 209 14.44 10.92 9.74
C ARG A 209 14.17 9.83 8.71
N ARG A 210 12.93 9.75 8.21
CA ARG A 210 12.46 8.78 7.22
C ARG A 210 11.51 9.46 6.26
N GLY A 211 11.66 9.14 4.99
CA GLY A 211 10.82 9.66 3.92
C GLY A 211 11.02 8.86 2.64
N TRP A 212 9.97 8.82 1.82
CA TRP A 212 9.90 8.07 0.58
C TRP A 212 9.21 8.91 -0.49
N VAL A 213 9.80 8.91 -1.68
CA VAL A 213 9.15 9.36 -2.91
C VAL A 213 8.57 8.12 -3.57
N LEU A 214 7.24 8.10 -3.72
CA LEU A 214 6.51 7.04 -4.39
C LEU A 214 5.92 7.57 -5.70
N ALA A 215 5.94 6.78 -6.76
CA ALA A 215 5.29 7.11 -8.02
C ALA A 215 4.56 5.91 -8.62
N ARG A 216 3.58 6.17 -9.48
CA ARG A 216 2.90 5.14 -10.29
C ARG A 216 3.72 4.74 -11.52
N ASP A 217 4.50 5.68 -12.03
CA ASP A 217 5.51 5.43 -13.06
C ASP A 217 6.81 4.95 -12.38
N PRO A 218 7.40 3.81 -12.76
CA PRO A 218 8.70 3.37 -12.24
C PRO A 218 9.87 4.26 -12.70
N GLN A 219 9.73 5.00 -13.80
CA GLN A 219 10.79 5.83 -14.39
C GLN A 219 10.31 7.25 -14.70
N PRO A 220 9.87 8.00 -13.67
CA PRO A 220 9.42 9.38 -13.86
C PRO A 220 10.57 10.26 -14.34
N ALA A 221 10.24 11.32 -15.08
CA ALA A 221 11.22 12.29 -15.55
C ALA A 221 12.01 12.90 -14.39
N GLU A 222 13.33 13.06 -14.54
CA GLU A 222 14.20 13.54 -13.45
C GLU A 222 13.77 14.90 -12.89
N ALA A 223 13.28 15.81 -13.75
CA ALA A 223 12.76 17.11 -13.32
C ALA A 223 11.59 17.00 -12.32
N LEU A 224 10.73 15.99 -12.46
CA LEU A 224 9.65 15.74 -11.48
C LEU A 224 10.24 15.26 -10.16
N VAL A 225 11.25 14.40 -10.21
CA VAL A 225 11.89 13.90 -8.99
C VAL A 225 12.61 15.02 -8.24
N GLU A 226 13.33 15.89 -8.95
CA GLU A 226 13.95 17.08 -8.35
C GLU A 226 12.89 17.99 -7.70
N GLN A 227 11.74 18.19 -8.34
CA GLN A 227 10.61 18.94 -7.78
C GLN A 227 10.08 18.30 -6.49
N TRP A 228 9.89 16.98 -6.47
CA TRP A 228 9.43 16.24 -5.29
C TRP A 228 10.42 16.29 -4.13
N LEU A 229 11.72 16.23 -4.43
CA LEU A 229 12.78 16.38 -3.42
C LEU A 229 12.84 17.82 -2.88
N ALA A 230 12.60 18.82 -3.72
CA ALA A 230 12.47 20.21 -3.28
C ALA A 230 11.27 20.39 -2.33
N GLU A 231 10.13 19.76 -2.62
CA GLU A 231 8.96 19.78 -1.72
C GLU A 231 9.28 19.14 -0.35
N PHE A 232 10.10 18.07 -0.30
CA PHE A 232 10.63 17.54 0.96
C PHE A 232 11.49 18.56 1.71
N ALA A 233 12.37 19.28 0.99
CA ALA A 233 13.23 20.32 1.58
C ALA A 233 12.40 21.46 2.19
N ASP A 234 11.36 21.92 1.50
CA ASP A 234 10.44 22.97 1.99
C ASP A 234 9.73 22.57 3.29
N LYS A 235 9.50 21.26 3.47
CA LYS A 235 8.92 20.69 4.70
C LYS A 235 9.96 20.38 5.78
N GLY A 236 11.22 20.72 5.54
CA GLY A 236 12.35 20.61 6.47
C GLY A 236 13.04 19.25 6.48
N PHE A 237 12.79 18.39 5.49
CA PHE A 237 13.52 17.13 5.36
C PHE A 237 14.91 17.34 4.74
N PRO A 238 15.90 16.49 5.05
CA PRO A 238 17.22 16.57 4.44
C PRO A 238 17.18 16.01 3.01
N ALA A 239 16.65 16.78 2.05
CA ALA A 239 16.43 16.33 0.68
C ALA A 239 17.71 15.80 0.00
N GLN A 240 18.87 16.39 0.30
CA GLN A 240 20.16 15.95 -0.26
C GLN A 240 20.61 14.57 0.24
N ALA A 241 20.00 14.05 1.31
CA ALA A 241 20.30 12.73 1.85
C ALA A 241 19.43 11.63 1.23
N PHE A 242 18.49 11.95 0.33
CA PHE A 242 17.70 10.93 -0.34
C PHE A 242 18.57 10.12 -1.29
N GLU A 243 18.46 8.79 -1.18
CA GLU A 243 19.05 7.82 -2.09
C GLU A 243 18.03 7.53 -3.19
N ARG A 244 18.48 7.55 -4.45
CA ARG A 244 17.65 7.16 -5.60
C ARG A 244 17.50 5.64 -5.60
N THR A 245 16.28 5.16 -5.80
CA THR A 245 16.00 3.74 -5.91
C THR A 245 15.93 3.38 -7.39
N ARG A 246 16.79 2.46 -7.82
CA ARG A 246 16.80 1.99 -9.22
C ARG A 246 15.53 1.18 -9.49
N GLN A 247 14.84 1.49 -10.58
CA GLN A 247 13.73 0.71 -11.11
C GLN A 247 14.10 0.21 -12.51
N THR A 248 14.18 -1.10 -12.68
CA THR A 248 14.24 -1.70 -14.00
C THR A 248 12.82 -1.64 -14.56
N ALA A 249 12.62 -0.92 -15.67
CA ALA A 249 11.31 -0.90 -16.33
C ALA A 249 10.88 -2.36 -16.55
N GLN A 250 9.79 -2.77 -15.92
CA GLN A 250 9.23 -4.09 -16.19
C GLN A 250 8.75 -4.05 -17.65
N LEU A 251 9.50 -4.71 -18.53
CA LEU A 251 9.01 -5.06 -19.85
C LEU A 251 7.79 -5.94 -19.61
N ASN A 252 6.61 -5.37 -19.87
CA ASN A 252 5.34 -6.07 -19.81
C ASN A 252 5.33 -7.30 -20.73
#